data_AF-A0A1H5YGB1-F1
#
_entry.id   AF-A0A1H5YGB1-F1
#
_cell.length_a   1.000
_cell.length_b   1.000
_cell.length_c   1.000
_cell.angle_alpha   90.00
_cell.angle_beta   90.00
_cell.angle_gamma   90.00
#
_symmetry.space_group_name_H-M   'P 1'
#
loop_
_entity.id
_entity.type
_entity.pdbx_description
1 polymer ?
#
loop_
_entity_poly.entity_id
_entity_poly.type
_entity_poly.pdbx_seq_one_letter_code
_entity_poly.pdbx_strand_id
1 'polypeptide(L)'
;MLATILFFQVALPVGLLVWLLAFPSGSVAGLLLQIVGTGTFLFALARVAQWAVPVWWLPWVYGAIWFAGVLLAVLARPGLGGLAVWPSGGWNWVGAAVSASLLGLGAWFGGQALMGRAAPPVPVVDISNPFGSGHFLVASGGSHPIVNAHMRTLDDSVERFRPWRGQSYAVDFFGLGPWGLRAQGWRPSDPAAYAIFGAPLVAPCSGTVVAVENAMPDFDVPQEDPVNRLGNHVILRCGDAEIVLAHMRQGSVTVAPGDRVADGDPLGQVGNSGASTEPHLHIHAQRPAAEGAPPISGEPLGLRIDGRFLVRGDRLRGRAG
;
A
#
# COMPACT_ATOMS: atom_id res chain seq x y z
N MET A 1 -15.00 9.28 0.92
CA MET A 1 -13.84 8.41 0.64
C MET A 1 -14.18 7.27 -0.34
N LEU A 2 -15.15 6.39 -0.05
CA LEU A 2 -15.47 5.24 -0.93
C LEU A 2 -15.84 5.65 -2.37
N ALA A 3 -16.71 6.65 -2.55
CA ALA A 3 -17.07 7.16 -3.88
C ALA A 3 -15.85 7.63 -4.68
N THR A 4 -14.89 8.29 -4.04
CA THR A 4 -13.62 8.71 -4.64
C THR A 4 -12.79 7.51 -5.09
N ILE A 5 -12.68 6.48 -4.26
CA ILE A 5 -11.97 5.24 -4.59
C ILE A 5 -12.63 4.57 -5.80
N LEU A 6 -13.95 4.38 -5.79
CA LEU A 6 -14.67 3.74 -6.89
C LEU A 6 -14.58 4.56 -8.19
N PHE A 7 -14.63 5.89 -8.10
CA PHE A 7 -14.44 6.73 -9.28
C PHE A 7 -13.05 6.55 -9.89
N PHE A 8 -11.98 6.73 -9.10
CA PHE A 8 -10.62 6.70 -9.64
C PHE A 8 -10.12 5.28 -9.97
N GLN A 9 -10.59 4.25 -9.26
CA GLN A 9 -10.11 2.88 -9.44
C GLN A 9 -11.04 2.00 -10.29
N VAL A 10 -12.27 2.44 -10.57
CA VAL A 10 -13.25 1.70 -11.39
C VAL A 10 -13.78 2.55 -12.54
N ALA A 11 -14.56 3.60 -12.25
CA ALA A 11 -15.27 4.34 -13.29
C ALA A 11 -14.31 5.01 -14.29
N LEU A 12 -13.25 5.65 -13.82
CA LEU A 12 -12.27 6.33 -14.67
C LEU A 12 -11.47 5.35 -15.54
N PRO A 13 -10.84 4.27 -15.01
CA PRO A 13 -10.18 3.26 -15.83
C PRO A 13 -11.09 2.64 -16.89
N VAL A 14 -12.31 2.26 -16.51
CA VAL A 14 -13.31 1.72 -17.46
C VAL A 14 -13.66 2.75 -18.53
N GLY A 15 -13.91 4.00 -18.14
CA GLY A 15 -14.21 5.09 -19.07
C GLY A 15 -13.06 5.34 -20.07
N LEU A 16 -11.81 5.32 -19.60
CA LEU A 16 -10.63 5.46 -20.46
C LEU A 16 -10.47 4.29 -21.44
N LEU A 17 -10.74 3.06 -21.00
CA LEU A 17 -10.70 1.87 -21.85
C LEU A 17 -11.82 1.90 -22.90
N VAL A 18 -13.04 2.26 -22.50
CA VAL A 18 -14.18 2.44 -23.42
C VAL A 18 -13.88 3.54 -24.42
N TRP A 19 -13.29 4.66 -23.99
CA TRP A 19 -12.90 5.75 -24.87
C TRP A 19 -11.88 5.31 -25.92
N LEU A 20 -10.85 4.56 -25.53
CA LEU A 20 -9.85 4.01 -26.46
C LEU A 20 -10.47 3.04 -27.49
N LEU A 21 -11.39 2.18 -27.04
CA LEU A 21 -11.99 1.13 -27.85
C LEU A 21 -13.08 1.63 -28.80
N ALA A 22 -13.99 2.48 -28.31
CA ALA A 22 -15.16 2.93 -29.03
C ALA A 22 -14.94 4.24 -29.80
N PHE A 23 -14.05 5.11 -29.31
CA PHE A 23 -13.79 6.43 -29.89
C PHE A 23 -12.29 6.65 -30.13
N PRO A 24 -11.67 5.79 -30.93
CA PRO A 24 -10.27 5.92 -31.24
C PRO A 24 -10.00 7.15 -32.11
N SER A 25 -8.83 7.77 -31.93
CA SER A 25 -8.44 8.90 -32.78
C SER A 25 -8.39 8.52 -34.26
N GLY A 26 -8.88 9.42 -35.11
CA GLY A 26 -8.82 9.31 -36.58
C GLY A 26 -7.49 9.75 -37.19
N SER A 27 -6.46 10.02 -36.38
CA SER A 27 -5.11 10.37 -36.85
C SER A 27 -4.06 9.45 -36.24
N VAL A 28 -2.95 9.25 -36.94
CA VAL A 28 -1.85 8.41 -36.46
C VAL A 28 -1.28 8.95 -35.15
N ALA A 29 -0.92 10.24 -35.11
CA ALA A 29 -0.35 10.87 -33.91
C ALA A 29 -1.34 10.86 -32.74
N GLY A 30 -2.62 11.16 -32.99
CA GLY A 30 -3.65 11.13 -31.96
C GLY A 30 -3.91 9.72 -31.41
N LEU A 31 -3.89 8.68 -32.27
CA LEU A 31 -4.12 7.30 -31.84
C LEU A 31 -2.96 6.79 -31.00
N LEU A 32 -1.71 7.04 -31.44
CA LEU A 32 -0.52 6.70 -30.68
C LEU A 32 -0.53 7.39 -29.31
N LEU A 33 -0.84 8.68 -29.27
CA LEU A 33 -0.90 9.43 -28.03
C LEU A 33 -2.00 8.94 -27.09
N GLN A 34 -3.17 8.59 -27.63
CA GLN A 34 -4.27 7.99 -26.86
C GLN A 34 -3.87 6.64 -26.26
N ILE A 35 -3.27 5.76 -27.06
CA ILE A 35 -2.79 4.45 -26.61
C ILE A 35 -1.75 4.60 -25.49
N VAL A 36 -0.70 5.38 -25.74
CA VAL A 36 0.42 5.56 -24.80
C VAL A 36 -0.04 6.34 -23.57
N GLY A 37 -0.87 7.37 -23.73
CA GLY A 37 -1.41 8.16 -22.62
C GLY A 37 -2.28 7.33 -21.69
N THR A 38 -3.27 6.61 -22.23
CA THR A 38 -4.13 5.72 -21.44
C THR A 38 -3.32 4.61 -20.78
N GLY A 39 -2.41 3.94 -21.51
CA GLY A 39 -1.59 2.87 -20.97
C GLY A 39 -0.67 3.34 -19.83
N THR A 40 0.01 4.47 -20.02
CA THR A 40 0.89 5.07 -19.02
C THR A 40 0.11 5.49 -17.78
N PHE A 41 -1.06 6.08 -17.95
CA PHE A 41 -1.92 6.47 -16.83
C PHE A 41 -2.44 5.25 -16.05
N LEU A 42 -2.93 4.22 -16.73
CA LEU A 42 -3.38 2.97 -16.09
C LEU A 42 -2.24 2.28 -15.34
N PHE A 43 -1.04 2.27 -15.91
CA PHE A 43 0.15 1.78 -15.23
C PHE A 43 0.44 2.58 -13.95
N ALA A 44 0.46 3.91 -14.03
CA ALA A 44 0.70 4.76 -12.86
C ALA A 44 -0.34 4.53 -11.76
N LEU A 45 -1.62 4.49 -12.13
CA LEU A 45 -2.72 4.20 -11.22
C LEU A 45 -2.54 2.82 -10.56
N ALA A 46 -2.14 1.80 -11.33
CA ALA A 46 -1.86 0.46 -10.81
C ALA A 46 -0.76 0.46 -9.73
N ARG A 47 0.23 1.36 -9.82
CA ARG A 47 1.35 1.44 -8.86
C ARG A 47 1.10 2.38 -7.69
N VAL A 48 0.27 3.41 -7.86
CA VAL A 48 0.02 4.42 -6.83
C VAL A 48 -1.18 4.06 -5.96
N ALA A 49 -2.27 3.57 -6.57
CA ALA A 49 -3.51 3.34 -5.85
C ALA A 49 -3.41 2.13 -4.90
N GLN A 50 -4.18 2.18 -3.82
CA GLN A 50 -4.39 1.04 -2.93
C GLN A 50 -5.54 0.17 -3.46
N TRP A 51 -5.22 -1.03 -3.92
CA TRP A 51 -6.17 -1.94 -4.58
C TRP A 51 -6.87 -2.92 -3.62
N ALA A 52 -6.95 -2.60 -2.34
CA ALA A 52 -7.59 -3.46 -1.36
C ALA A 52 -9.13 -3.37 -1.43
N VAL A 53 -9.68 -2.20 -1.81
CA VAL A 53 -11.14 -1.95 -1.80
C VAL A 53 -11.83 -2.57 -3.01
N PRO A 54 -11.46 -2.30 -4.29
CA PRO A 54 -12.07 -3.03 -5.39
C PRO A 54 -11.61 -4.49 -5.37
N VAL A 55 -10.32 -4.73 -5.68
CA VAL A 55 -9.61 -6.00 -5.51
C VAL A 55 -8.20 -5.87 -6.12
N TRP A 56 -7.21 -6.57 -5.54
CA TRP A 56 -5.79 -6.40 -5.90
C TRP A 56 -5.48 -6.79 -7.35
N TRP A 57 -6.26 -7.68 -7.96
CA TRP A 57 -6.01 -8.18 -9.32
C TRP A 57 -6.62 -7.33 -10.42
N LEU A 58 -7.49 -6.36 -10.08
CA LEU A 58 -8.21 -5.54 -11.05
C LEU A 58 -7.31 -4.75 -12.02
N PRO A 59 -6.14 -4.22 -11.62
CA PRO A 59 -5.22 -3.54 -12.55
C PRO A 59 -4.72 -4.44 -13.68
N TRP A 60 -4.57 -5.74 -13.43
CA TRP A 60 -4.14 -6.70 -14.46
C TRP A 60 -5.24 -6.90 -15.51
N VAL A 61 -6.51 -6.87 -15.09
CA VAL A 61 -7.66 -6.89 -16.00
C VAL A 61 -7.66 -5.64 -16.88
N TYR A 62 -7.44 -4.46 -16.30
CA TYR A 62 -7.33 -3.23 -17.09
C TYR A 62 -6.17 -3.28 -18.08
N GLY A 63 -4.99 -3.77 -17.65
CA GLY A 63 -3.84 -3.96 -18.53
C GLY A 63 -4.13 -4.92 -19.69
N ALA A 64 -4.83 -6.03 -19.42
CA ALA A 64 -5.22 -7.01 -20.44
C ALA A 64 -6.22 -6.42 -21.45
N ILE A 65 -7.24 -5.70 -20.98
CA ILE A 65 -8.22 -5.02 -21.85
C ILE A 65 -7.53 -3.95 -22.68
N TRP A 66 -6.66 -3.14 -22.08
CA TRP A 66 -5.88 -2.13 -22.80
C TRP A 66 -5.03 -2.78 -23.88
N PHE A 67 -4.28 -3.84 -23.56
CA PHE A 67 -3.43 -4.54 -24.51
C PHE A 67 -4.23 -5.14 -25.68
N ALA A 68 -5.34 -5.83 -25.39
CA ALA A 68 -6.24 -6.34 -26.41
C ALA A 68 -6.83 -5.21 -27.28
N GLY A 69 -7.18 -4.08 -26.66
CA GLY A 69 -7.66 -2.90 -27.36
C GLY A 69 -6.63 -2.27 -28.29
N VAL A 70 -5.36 -2.24 -27.88
CA VAL A 70 -4.25 -1.82 -28.74
C VAL A 70 -4.11 -2.76 -29.93
N LEU A 71 -4.14 -4.07 -29.71
CA LEU A 71 -4.07 -5.05 -30.79
C LEU A 71 -5.23 -4.89 -31.79
N LEU A 72 -6.46 -4.68 -31.31
CA LEU A 72 -7.61 -4.40 -32.18
C LEU A 72 -7.45 -3.07 -32.93
N ALA A 73 -7.00 -2.02 -32.25
CA ALA A 73 -6.81 -0.71 -32.88
C ALA A 73 -5.72 -0.73 -33.97
N VAL A 74 -4.68 -1.55 -33.82
CA VAL A 74 -3.54 -1.64 -34.74
C VAL A 74 -3.73 -2.69 -35.82
N LEU A 75 -4.15 -3.91 -35.46
CA LEU A 75 -4.20 -5.06 -36.37
C LEU A 75 -5.56 -5.21 -37.06
N ALA A 76 -6.65 -4.86 -36.39
CA ALA A 76 -8.01 -5.06 -36.92
C ALA A 76 -8.52 -3.86 -37.73
N ARG A 77 -7.69 -2.83 -37.95
CA ARG A 77 -8.02 -1.67 -38.79
C ARG A 77 -7.41 -1.79 -40.18
N PRO A 78 -8.15 -2.29 -41.18
CA PRO A 78 -7.74 -2.14 -42.57
C PRO A 78 -7.70 -0.64 -42.88
N GLY A 79 -6.50 -0.08 -43.12
CA GLY A 79 -6.36 1.32 -43.54
C GLY A 79 -5.69 2.28 -42.54
N LEU A 80 -4.88 1.81 -41.58
CA LEU A 80 -4.00 2.72 -40.82
C LEU A 80 -3.16 3.63 -41.74
N GLY A 81 -2.74 3.11 -42.91
CA GLY A 81 -2.01 3.89 -43.93
C GLY A 81 -2.82 4.99 -44.61
N GLY A 82 -4.15 5.03 -44.42
CA GLY A 82 -5.04 6.08 -44.95
C GLY A 82 -5.40 7.16 -43.93
N LEU A 83 -4.93 7.05 -42.68
CA LEU A 83 -5.19 8.07 -41.67
C LEU A 83 -4.30 9.30 -41.88
N ALA A 84 -4.83 10.48 -41.59
CA ALA A 84 -4.02 11.68 -41.49
C ALA A 84 -2.95 11.50 -40.40
N VAL A 85 -1.75 12.04 -40.63
CA VAL A 85 -0.67 11.98 -39.63
C VAL A 85 -1.08 12.76 -38.38
N TRP A 86 -1.63 13.95 -38.56
CA TRP A 86 -1.96 14.89 -37.49
C TRP A 86 -3.47 14.98 -37.24
N PRO A 87 -3.91 15.27 -36.00
CA PRO A 87 -5.30 15.57 -35.69
C PRO A 87 -5.83 16.74 -36.53
N SER A 88 -7.05 16.61 -37.05
CA SER A 88 -7.78 17.68 -37.73
C SER A 88 -9.14 17.91 -37.07
N GLY A 89 -9.54 19.17 -36.91
CA GLY A 89 -10.78 19.55 -36.20
C GLY A 89 -10.64 19.60 -34.68
N GLY A 90 -11.47 20.45 -34.05
CA GLY A 90 -11.34 20.80 -32.63
C GLY A 90 -11.41 19.59 -31.68
N TRP A 91 -12.36 18.67 -31.90
CA TRP A 91 -12.53 17.50 -31.03
C TRP A 91 -11.36 16.52 -31.05
N ASN A 92 -10.70 16.35 -32.20
CA ASN A 92 -9.51 15.49 -32.30
C ASN A 92 -8.32 16.11 -31.55
N TRP A 93 -8.19 17.44 -31.59
CA TRP A 93 -7.20 18.17 -30.79
C TRP A 93 -7.49 18.11 -29.29
N VAL A 94 -8.76 18.19 -28.88
CA VAL A 94 -9.17 17.99 -27.48
C VAL A 94 -8.78 16.59 -27.01
N GLY A 95 -9.08 15.54 -27.79
CA GLY A 95 -8.68 14.17 -27.47
C GLY A 95 -7.16 13.98 -27.38
N ALA A 96 -6.41 14.60 -28.28
CA ALA A 96 -4.94 14.60 -28.22
C ALA A 96 -4.43 15.32 -26.96
N ALA A 97 -5.00 16.46 -26.59
CA ALA A 97 -4.63 17.20 -25.38
C ALA A 97 -4.91 16.39 -24.11
N VAL A 98 -6.08 15.76 -23.99
CA VAL A 98 -6.42 14.86 -22.88
C VAL A 98 -5.41 13.70 -22.81
N SER A 99 -5.09 13.10 -23.95
CA SER A 99 -4.11 12.00 -24.04
C SER A 99 -2.71 12.43 -23.59
N ALA A 100 -2.26 13.63 -23.99
CA ALA A 100 -1.00 14.21 -23.55
C ALA A 100 -0.99 14.45 -22.03
N SER A 101 -2.09 14.95 -21.46
CA SER A 101 -2.22 15.12 -20.01
C SER A 101 -2.17 13.78 -19.26
N LEU A 102 -2.84 12.75 -19.77
CA LEU A 102 -2.77 11.39 -19.21
C LEU A 102 -1.35 10.82 -19.25
N LEU A 103 -0.64 11.02 -20.37
CA LEU A 103 0.76 10.64 -20.50
C LEU A 103 1.64 11.39 -19.48
N GLY A 104 1.54 12.71 -19.40
CA GLY A 104 2.34 13.53 -18.48
C GLY A 104 2.10 13.18 -17.00
N LEU A 105 0.83 13.11 -16.59
CA LEU A 105 0.45 12.72 -15.22
C LEU A 105 0.85 11.28 -14.92
N GLY A 106 0.61 10.36 -15.85
CA GLY A 106 0.99 8.96 -15.71
C GLY A 106 2.50 8.78 -15.58
N ALA A 107 3.29 9.44 -16.43
CA ALA A 107 4.74 9.39 -16.37
C ALA A 107 5.27 9.98 -15.04
N TRP A 108 4.73 11.12 -14.60
CA TRP A 108 5.12 11.77 -13.36
C TRP A 108 4.84 10.89 -12.13
N PHE A 109 3.57 10.49 -11.94
CA PHE A 109 3.19 9.68 -10.79
C PHE A 109 3.75 8.25 -10.86
N GLY A 110 3.81 7.65 -12.05
CA GLY A 110 4.41 6.34 -12.27
C GLY A 110 5.91 6.34 -11.98
N GLY A 111 6.63 7.38 -12.40
CA GLY A 111 8.05 7.58 -12.09
C GLY A 111 8.30 7.66 -10.58
N GLN A 112 7.52 8.47 -9.86
CA GLN A 112 7.62 8.56 -8.39
C GLN A 112 7.29 7.23 -7.70
N ALA A 113 6.28 6.49 -8.18
CA ALA A 113 5.96 5.17 -7.64
C ALA A 113 7.08 4.15 -7.87
N LEU A 114 7.78 4.23 -9.01
CA LEU A 114 8.95 3.40 -9.30
C LEU A 114 10.16 3.78 -8.43
N MET A 115 10.40 5.07 -8.19
CA MET A 115 11.44 5.52 -7.26
C MET A 115 11.20 4.96 -5.84
N GLY A 116 9.95 4.91 -5.39
CA GLY A 116 9.58 4.33 -4.10
C GLY A 116 9.86 2.83 -3.93
N ARG A 117 10.23 2.12 -5.01
CA ARG A 117 10.64 0.71 -4.96
C ARG A 117 12.11 0.50 -4.60
N ALA A 118 12.93 1.55 -4.70
CA ALA A 118 14.31 1.47 -4.24
C ALA A 118 14.35 1.46 -2.71
N ALA A 119 15.29 0.71 -2.13
CA ALA A 119 15.52 0.77 -0.70
C ALA A 119 15.89 2.20 -0.28
N PRO A 120 15.46 2.67 0.90
CA PRO A 120 15.74 4.02 1.34
C PRO A 120 17.24 4.20 1.65
N PRO A 121 17.76 5.44 1.60
CA PRO A 121 19.16 5.75 1.91
C PRO A 121 19.43 5.80 3.43
N VAL A 122 18.88 4.85 4.18
CA VAL A 122 19.08 4.66 5.63
C VAL A 122 19.48 3.21 5.88
N PRO A 123 20.06 2.88 7.06
CA PRO A 123 20.33 1.48 7.38
C PRO A 123 19.04 0.65 7.32
N VAL A 124 19.16 -0.58 6.79
CA VAL A 124 18.03 -1.48 6.57
C VAL A 124 18.19 -2.70 7.47
N VAL A 125 17.17 -3.03 8.25
CA VAL A 125 17.08 -4.29 8.98
C VAL A 125 16.25 -5.28 8.15
N ASP A 126 16.69 -6.53 8.11
CA ASP A 126 15.96 -7.63 7.51
C ASP A 126 15.39 -8.50 8.63
N ILE A 127 14.10 -8.74 8.59
CA ILE A 127 13.37 -9.54 9.57
C ILE A 127 12.71 -10.72 8.87
N SER A 128 12.45 -11.78 9.62
CA SER A 128 11.60 -12.87 9.15
C SER A 128 10.14 -12.43 9.10
N ASN A 129 9.33 -13.09 8.29
CA ASN A 129 7.89 -12.80 8.15
C ASN A 129 7.12 -12.71 9.49
N PRO A 130 6.45 -11.61 9.85
CA PRO A 130 5.78 -11.47 11.15
C PRO A 130 4.44 -12.21 11.24
N PHE A 131 3.94 -12.78 10.13
CA PHE A 131 2.64 -13.43 10.08
C PHE A 131 2.74 -14.95 10.19
N GLY A 132 1.80 -15.56 10.92
CA GLY A 132 1.42 -16.96 10.71
C GLY A 132 0.66 -17.14 9.38
N SER A 133 0.05 -18.30 9.15
CA SER A 133 -0.57 -18.64 7.85
C SER A 133 -1.57 -17.59 7.36
N GLY A 134 -1.43 -17.16 6.10
CA GLY A 134 -2.36 -16.22 5.49
C GLY A 134 -1.83 -15.57 4.23
N HIS A 135 -2.65 -14.68 3.65
CA HIS A 135 -2.32 -13.87 2.48
C HIS A 135 -2.50 -12.40 2.83
N PHE A 136 -1.48 -11.60 2.54
CA PHE A 136 -1.45 -10.19 2.92
C PHE A 136 -1.08 -9.30 1.75
N LEU A 137 -1.62 -8.09 1.75
CA LEU A 137 -1.41 -7.03 0.78
C LEU A 137 -0.80 -5.83 1.48
N VAL A 138 0.28 -5.30 0.93
CA VAL A 138 0.90 -4.07 1.43
C VAL A 138 0.03 -2.87 1.05
N ALA A 139 -0.53 -2.20 2.04
CA ALA A 139 -1.37 -1.00 1.90
C ALA A 139 -0.51 0.26 1.80
N SER A 140 0.46 0.40 2.71
CA SER A 140 1.50 1.43 2.72
C SER A 140 2.85 0.74 2.74
N GLY A 141 3.78 1.20 1.91
CA GLY A 141 5.14 0.66 1.89
C GLY A 141 5.95 1.28 0.76
N GLY A 142 7.27 1.16 0.86
CA GLY A 142 8.21 1.82 -0.04
C GLY A 142 8.76 3.12 0.51
N SER A 143 9.70 3.69 -0.22
CA SER A 143 10.56 4.81 0.19
C SER A 143 10.13 6.16 -0.39
N HIS A 144 8.91 6.27 -0.93
CA HIS A 144 8.41 7.51 -1.52
C HIS A 144 7.00 7.87 -0.98
N PRO A 145 6.73 9.15 -0.65
CA PRO A 145 5.45 9.58 -0.07
C PRO A 145 4.19 9.24 -0.88
N ILE A 146 4.34 9.01 -2.19
CA ILE A 146 3.23 8.69 -3.09
C ILE A 146 2.65 7.28 -2.82
N VAL A 147 3.49 6.34 -2.39
CA VAL A 147 3.11 4.94 -2.08
C VAL A 147 3.15 4.63 -0.58
N ASN A 148 3.77 5.49 0.22
CA ASN A 148 3.88 5.30 1.66
C ASN A 148 3.55 6.59 2.42
N ALA A 149 2.42 6.61 3.13
CA ALA A 149 1.97 7.78 3.88
C ALA A 149 2.87 8.10 5.08
N HIS A 150 3.53 7.08 5.64
CA HIS A 150 4.39 7.21 6.83
C HIS A 150 5.67 8.01 6.57
N MET A 151 6.07 8.12 5.30
CA MET A 151 7.19 8.98 4.89
C MET A 151 7.03 10.45 5.33
N ARG A 152 5.79 10.89 5.60
CA ARG A 152 5.53 12.25 6.07
C ARG A 152 6.21 12.56 7.40
N THR A 153 6.47 11.56 8.26
CA THR A 153 7.10 11.80 9.57
C THR A 153 8.61 12.06 9.48
N LEU A 154 9.21 11.92 8.29
CA LEU A 154 10.59 12.34 8.03
C LEU A 154 10.75 13.86 7.95
N ASP A 155 9.68 14.60 7.70
CA ASP A 155 9.69 16.07 7.66
C ASP A 155 9.90 16.63 9.08
N ASP A 156 11.13 17.04 9.35
CA ASP A 156 11.61 17.55 10.65
C ASP A 156 11.18 19.00 10.93
N SER A 157 10.76 19.71 9.87
CA SER A 157 10.20 21.06 9.95
C SER A 157 8.82 21.07 10.63
N VAL A 158 8.14 19.92 10.64
CA VAL A 158 6.80 19.75 11.23
C VAL A 158 6.91 19.13 12.62
N GLU A 159 6.89 19.97 13.66
CA GLU A 159 7.12 19.57 15.05
C GLU A 159 6.24 18.40 15.53
N ARG A 160 4.96 18.37 15.10
CA ARG A 160 4.01 17.30 15.48
C ARG A 160 4.43 15.90 15.00
N PHE A 161 5.38 15.78 14.07
CA PHE A 161 5.86 14.49 13.57
C PHE A 161 7.02 13.92 14.38
N ARG A 162 7.76 14.76 15.12
CA ARG A 162 8.96 14.33 15.87
C ARG A 162 8.71 13.18 16.86
N PRO A 163 7.59 13.16 17.64
CA PRO A 163 7.30 12.04 18.55
C PRO A 163 7.08 10.69 17.83
N TRP A 164 6.86 10.73 16.52
CA TRP A 164 6.47 9.59 15.70
C TRP A 164 7.41 9.44 14.50
N ARG A 165 8.64 9.91 14.60
CA ARG A 165 9.61 9.86 13.50
C ARG A 165 10.02 8.42 13.18
N GLY A 166 10.07 7.55 14.19
CA GLY A 166 10.53 6.17 14.05
C GLY A 166 9.68 5.32 13.10
N GLN A 167 8.38 5.61 12.99
CA GLN A 167 7.50 4.94 12.01
C GLN A 167 7.73 5.38 10.56
N SER A 168 8.69 6.25 10.26
CA SER A 168 9.06 6.49 8.87
C SER A 168 9.46 5.16 8.21
N TYR A 169 9.07 4.97 6.95
CA TYR A 169 9.23 3.69 6.24
C TYR A 169 8.42 2.51 6.79
N ALA A 170 7.47 2.75 7.69
CA ALA A 170 6.54 1.71 8.12
C ALA A 170 5.82 1.04 6.95
N VAL A 171 5.41 -0.20 7.19
CA VAL A 171 4.66 -1.03 6.26
C VAL A 171 3.32 -1.38 6.90
N ASP A 172 2.24 -1.07 6.20
CA ASP A 172 0.89 -1.44 6.60
C ASP A 172 0.43 -2.63 5.78
N PHE A 173 -0.20 -3.60 6.42
CA PHE A 173 -0.71 -4.81 5.77
C PHE A 173 -2.21 -4.97 5.96
N PHE A 174 -2.92 -5.24 4.88
CA PHE A 174 -4.24 -5.84 4.92
C PHE A 174 -4.19 -7.34 4.64
N GLY A 175 -5.21 -8.03 5.11
CA GLY A 175 -5.43 -9.45 4.83
C GLY A 175 -6.21 -9.61 3.52
N LEU A 176 -6.02 -10.74 2.87
CA LEU A 176 -6.72 -11.11 1.65
C LEU A 176 -7.49 -12.40 1.92
N GLY A 177 -8.82 -12.29 1.93
CA GLY A 177 -9.73 -13.42 2.01
C GLY A 177 -10.03 -14.03 0.63
N PRO A 178 -11.15 -14.77 0.53
CA PRO A 178 -11.61 -15.33 -0.74
C PRO A 178 -11.67 -14.28 -1.85
N TRP A 179 -11.29 -14.68 -3.06
CA TRP A 179 -11.22 -13.81 -4.25
C TRP A 179 -10.26 -12.61 -4.15
N GLY A 180 -9.46 -12.52 -3.08
CA GLY A 180 -8.55 -11.40 -2.84
C GLY A 180 -9.23 -10.18 -2.24
N LEU A 181 -10.42 -10.34 -1.64
CA LEU A 181 -11.13 -9.27 -0.96
C LEU A 181 -10.55 -9.04 0.44
N ARG A 182 -10.43 -7.78 0.85
CA ARG A 182 -9.93 -7.41 2.19
C ARG A 182 -10.96 -7.58 3.31
N ALA A 183 -12.24 -7.54 2.97
CA ALA A 183 -13.35 -7.56 3.92
C ALA A 183 -14.64 -8.07 3.27
N GLN A 184 -15.63 -8.44 4.10
CA GLN A 184 -16.98 -8.78 3.67
C GLN A 184 -17.77 -7.49 3.38
N GLY A 185 -17.66 -7.00 2.15
CA GLY A 185 -18.25 -5.73 1.71
C GLY A 185 -17.23 -4.60 1.60
N TRP A 186 -17.72 -3.38 1.37
CA TRP A 186 -16.86 -2.25 1.01
C TRP A 186 -16.14 -1.60 2.19
N ARG A 187 -16.81 -1.50 3.34
CA ARG A 187 -16.30 -0.98 4.62
C ARG A 187 -17.24 -1.37 5.76
N PRO A 188 -17.29 -2.66 6.14
CA PRO A 188 -18.12 -3.10 7.26
C PRO A 188 -17.65 -2.42 8.56
N SER A 189 -18.58 -2.18 9.50
CA SER A 189 -18.24 -1.57 10.80
C SER A 189 -17.53 -2.56 11.72
N ASP A 190 -17.98 -3.81 11.73
CA ASP A 190 -17.40 -4.87 12.55
C ASP A 190 -15.97 -5.22 12.08
N PRO A 191 -14.94 -5.06 12.93
CA PRO A 191 -13.56 -5.46 12.62
C PRO A 191 -13.42 -6.92 12.20
N ALA A 192 -14.24 -7.83 12.75
CA ALA A 192 -14.18 -9.25 12.44
C ALA A 192 -14.58 -9.57 10.98
N ALA A 193 -15.22 -8.62 10.28
CA ALA A 193 -15.55 -8.75 8.87
C ALA A 193 -14.34 -8.52 7.93
N TYR A 194 -13.19 -8.11 8.47
CA TYR A 194 -11.95 -7.89 7.71
C TYR A 194 -11.06 -9.12 7.77
N ALA A 195 -10.50 -9.52 6.63
CA ALA A 195 -9.75 -10.77 6.49
C ALA A 195 -8.48 -10.85 7.35
N ILE A 196 -7.95 -9.72 7.83
CA ILE A 196 -6.77 -9.69 8.69
C ILE A 196 -7.08 -9.74 10.17
N PHE A 197 -8.30 -9.39 10.59
CA PHE A 197 -8.61 -9.31 12.01
C PHE A 197 -8.49 -10.70 12.64
N GLY A 198 -7.73 -10.79 13.73
CA GLY A 198 -7.40 -12.06 14.38
C GLY A 198 -6.26 -12.85 13.70
N ALA A 199 -5.63 -12.33 12.64
CA ALA A 199 -4.50 -13.00 12.00
C ALA A 199 -3.33 -13.17 13.01
N PRO A 200 -2.73 -14.36 13.10
CA PRO A 200 -1.67 -14.62 14.08
C PRO A 200 -0.39 -13.87 13.75
N LEU A 201 0.22 -13.29 14.79
CA LEU A 201 1.51 -12.61 14.74
C LEU A 201 2.55 -13.40 15.51
N VAL A 202 3.74 -13.51 14.92
CA VAL A 202 4.90 -14.18 15.49
C VAL A 202 6.09 -13.23 15.54
N ALA A 203 7.04 -13.51 16.42
CA ALA A 203 8.28 -12.77 16.52
C ALA A 203 9.02 -12.83 15.18
N PRO A 204 9.33 -11.69 14.54
CA PRO A 204 10.01 -11.67 13.26
C PRO A 204 11.55 -11.77 13.40
N CYS A 205 12.04 -11.87 14.64
CA CYS A 205 13.44 -11.98 14.99
C CYS A 205 13.57 -12.43 16.45
N SER A 206 14.67 -13.11 16.77
CA SER A 206 15.02 -13.41 18.16
C SER A 206 15.47 -12.13 18.88
N GLY A 207 14.98 -11.91 20.10
CA GLY A 207 15.21 -10.65 20.79
C GLY A 207 14.59 -10.57 22.17
N THR A 208 14.51 -9.35 22.68
CA THR A 208 13.88 -9.05 23.98
C THR A 208 12.68 -8.13 23.77
N VAL A 209 11.57 -8.42 24.45
CA VAL A 209 10.40 -7.55 24.48
C VAL A 209 10.72 -6.30 25.30
N VAL A 210 10.60 -5.13 24.68
CA VAL A 210 10.90 -3.83 25.30
C VAL A 210 9.66 -3.22 25.93
N ALA A 211 8.55 -3.22 25.20
CA ALA A 211 7.30 -2.63 25.63
C ALA A 211 6.11 -3.41 25.07
N VAL A 212 5.02 -3.41 25.84
CA VAL A 212 3.75 -4.05 25.50
C VAL A 212 2.60 -3.17 25.95
N GLU A 213 1.59 -3.06 25.11
CA GLU A 213 0.23 -2.64 25.48
C GLU A 213 -0.76 -3.69 24.95
N ASN A 214 -1.76 -4.07 25.75
CA ASN A 214 -2.66 -5.19 25.44
C ASN A 214 -4.12 -4.96 25.84
N ALA A 215 -4.42 -3.90 26.60
CA ALA A 215 -5.76 -3.73 27.19
C ALA A 215 -6.68 -2.81 26.38
N MET A 216 -6.16 -2.06 25.40
CA MET A 216 -6.94 -1.10 24.64
C MET A 216 -8.00 -1.79 23.77
N PRO A 217 -9.21 -1.22 23.66
CA PRO A 217 -10.26 -1.82 22.86
C PRO A 217 -9.94 -1.79 21.36
N ASP A 218 -10.42 -2.80 20.65
CA ASP A 218 -10.57 -2.72 19.20
C ASP A 218 -11.79 -1.85 18.88
N PHE A 219 -11.63 -0.86 18.00
CA PHE A 219 -12.72 0.05 17.64
C PHE A 219 -13.51 -0.45 16.43
N ASP A 220 -14.81 -0.20 16.42
CA ASP A 220 -15.63 -0.36 15.22
C ASP A 220 -15.15 0.57 14.12
N VAL A 221 -15.09 0.11 12.87
CA VAL A 221 -14.71 0.94 11.73
C VAL A 221 -15.81 1.97 11.44
N PRO A 222 -15.50 3.28 11.32
CA PRO A 222 -14.17 3.89 11.18
C PRO A 222 -13.69 4.64 12.44
N GLN A 223 -14.19 4.29 13.61
CA GLN A 223 -13.76 4.88 14.87
C GLN A 223 -12.31 4.47 15.17
N GLU A 224 -11.57 5.37 15.80
CA GLU A 224 -10.16 5.18 16.15
C GLU A 224 -9.80 6.04 17.37
N ASP A 225 -8.67 5.74 18.00
CA ASP A 225 -8.07 6.58 19.04
C ASP A 225 -6.80 7.27 18.51
N PRO A 226 -6.90 8.54 18.05
CA PRO A 226 -5.77 9.26 17.49
C PRO A 226 -4.74 9.69 18.53
N VAL A 227 -5.08 9.64 19.82
CA VAL A 227 -4.16 9.94 20.94
C VAL A 227 -3.25 8.74 21.18
N ASN A 228 -3.84 7.56 21.34
CA ASN A 228 -3.11 6.30 21.54
C ASN A 228 -2.73 5.67 20.19
N ARG A 229 -1.82 6.33 19.46
CA ARG A 229 -1.53 6.01 18.05
C ARG A 229 -1.24 4.54 17.76
N LEU A 230 -0.42 3.88 18.57
CA LEU A 230 -0.07 2.46 18.35
C LEU A 230 -1.20 1.50 18.71
N GLY A 231 -2.11 1.89 19.60
CA GLY A 231 -3.03 0.93 20.24
C GLY A 231 -2.27 -0.13 21.04
N ASN A 232 -2.82 -1.34 21.06
CA ASN A 232 -2.09 -2.51 21.56
C ASN A 232 -0.91 -2.81 20.63
N HIS A 233 0.25 -3.08 21.21
CA HIS A 233 1.48 -3.21 20.45
C HIS A 233 2.52 -4.03 21.20
N VAL A 234 3.51 -4.51 20.45
CA VAL A 234 4.75 -5.10 20.96
C VAL A 234 5.92 -4.39 20.32
N ILE A 235 6.89 -3.94 21.14
CA ILE A 235 8.19 -3.46 20.68
C ILE A 235 9.23 -4.52 21.01
N LEU A 236 9.87 -5.08 19.98
CA LEU A 236 10.93 -6.09 20.10
C LEU A 236 12.29 -5.49 19.80
N ARG A 237 13.26 -5.69 20.68
CA ARG A 237 14.66 -5.38 20.40
C ARG A 237 15.35 -6.56 19.73
N CYS A 238 15.69 -6.38 18.47
CA CYS A 238 16.37 -7.35 17.63
C CYS A 238 17.74 -6.81 17.22
N GLY A 239 18.76 -7.15 18.01
CA GLY A 239 20.08 -6.52 17.92
C GLY A 239 19.99 -5.03 18.24
N ASP A 240 20.48 -4.18 17.33
CA ASP A 240 20.51 -2.72 17.50
C ASP A 240 19.26 -2.01 16.94
N ALA A 241 18.24 -2.77 16.55
CA ALA A 241 16.96 -2.26 16.02
C ALA A 241 15.81 -2.62 16.95
N GLU A 242 14.82 -1.76 17.02
CA GLU A 242 13.51 -2.02 17.61
C GLU A 242 12.48 -2.21 16.50
N ILE A 243 11.81 -3.36 16.52
CA ILE A 243 10.72 -3.71 15.62
C ILE A 243 9.41 -3.48 16.36
N VAL A 244 8.57 -2.60 15.82
CA VAL A 244 7.30 -2.22 16.45
C VAL A 244 6.16 -2.85 15.64
N LEU A 245 5.35 -3.67 16.29
CA LEU A 245 4.11 -4.23 15.76
C LEU A 245 2.94 -3.56 16.48
N ALA A 246 2.03 -2.92 15.75
CA ALA A 246 0.97 -2.08 16.32
C ALA A 246 -0.42 -2.50 15.85
N HIS A 247 -1.44 -1.87 16.43
CA HIS A 247 -2.86 -2.14 16.19
C HIS A 247 -3.26 -3.59 16.47
N MET A 248 -2.63 -4.21 17.48
CA MET A 248 -2.90 -5.58 17.86
C MET A 248 -4.29 -5.71 18.50
N ARG A 249 -4.84 -6.94 18.45
CA ARG A 249 -6.17 -7.25 18.98
C ARG A 249 -6.17 -7.19 20.50
N GLN A 250 -7.23 -6.62 21.06
CA GLN A 250 -7.43 -6.50 22.51
C GLN A 250 -7.25 -7.85 23.21
N GLY A 251 -6.40 -7.88 24.23
CA GLY A 251 -6.14 -9.04 25.07
C GLY A 251 -5.43 -10.20 24.36
N SER A 252 -4.92 -10.00 23.14
CA SER A 252 -4.29 -11.08 22.36
C SER A 252 -2.79 -11.21 22.57
N VAL A 253 -2.12 -10.20 23.14
CA VAL A 253 -0.66 -10.23 23.33
C VAL A 253 -0.29 -11.29 24.37
N THR A 254 0.65 -12.16 24.03
CA THR A 254 1.04 -13.34 24.83
C THR A 254 2.39 -13.20 25.54
N VAL A 255 3.04 -12.04 25.42
CA VAL A 255 4.38 -11.75 25.97
C VAL A 255 4.34 -10.54 26.90
N ALA A 256 5.36 -10.39 27.74
CA ALA A 256 5.54 -9.30 28.68
C ALA A 256 6.90 -8.58 28.47
N PRO A 257 7.03 -7.30 28.88
CA PRO A 257 8.32 -6.61 28.87
C PRO A 257 9.40 -7.39 29.63
N GLY A 258 10.56 -7.54 29.01
CA GLY A 258 11.70 -8.31 29.54
C GLY A 258 11.77 -9.75 29.05
N ASP A 259 10.69 -10.30 28.47
CA ASP A 259 10.69 -11.65 27.91
C ASP A 259 11.70 -11.76 26.76
N ARG A 260 12.35 -12.92 26.66
CA ARG A 260 13.16 -13.30 25.51
C ARG A 260 12.32 -14.16 24.57
N VAL A 261 12.29 -13.80 23.30
CA VAL A 261 11.58 -14.53 22.25
C VAL A 261 12.58 -15.01 21.20
N ALA A 262 12.31 -16.17 20.63
CA ALA A 262 12.95 -16.67 19.42
C ALA A 262 12.14 -16.25 18.17
N ASP A 263 12.78 -16.16 17.02
CA ASP A 263 12.09 -16.01 15.74
C ASP A 263 11.02 -17.09 15.56
N GLY A 264 9.78 -16.67 15.29
CA GLY A 264 8.61 -17.55 15.16
C GLY A 264 7.79 -17.73 16.43
N ASP A 265 8.24 -17.26 17.59
CA ASP A 265 7.46 -17.35 18.83
C ASP A 265 6.14 -16.56 18.73
N PRO A 266 5.02 -17.06 19.28
CA PRO A 266 3.75 -16.33 19.26
C PRO A 266 3.83 -15.00 20.00
N LEU A 267 3.32 -13.93 19.37
CA LEU A 267 3.21 -12.60 20.00
C LEU A 267 1.77 -12.21 20.30
N GLY A 268 0.83 -12.62 19.46
CA GLY A 268 -0.58 -12.25 19.57
C GLY A 268 -1.29 -12.23 18.22
N GLN A 269 -2.24 -11.32 18.03
CA GLN A 269 -3.06 -11.25 16.81
C GLN A 269 -3.24 -9.82 16.32
N VAL A 270 -3.45 -9.66 15.01
CA VAL A 270 -3.82 -8.37 14.40
C VAL A 270 -5.22 -7.94 14.85
N GLY A 271 -5.38 -6.66 15.18
CA GLY A 271 -6.64 -6.08 15.63
C GLY A 271 -6.99 -4.79 14.89
N ASN A 272 -7.60 -3.86 15.62
CA ASN A 272 -8.00 -2.54 15.19
C ASN A 272 -7.97 -1.50 16.34
N SER A 273 -7.03 -1.67 17.29
CA SER A 273 -6.85 -0.74 18.41
C SER A 273 -6.02 0.48 18.02
N GLY A 274 -6.18 1.59 18.74
CA GLY A 274 -5.40 2.83 18.52
C GLY A 274 -5.83 3.63 17.29
N ALA A 275 -4.90 4.34 16.67
CA ALA A 275 -5.16 5.19 15.50
C ALA A 275 -5.24 4.38 14.19
N SER A 276 -6.19 3.44 14.15
CA SER A 276 -6.41 2.52 13.05
C SER A 276 -7.79 2.74 12.42
N THR A 277 -7.80 3.23 11.17
CA THR A 277 -9.05 3.51 10.45
C THR A 277 -9.78 2.26 9.92
N GLU A 278 -9.10 1.10 9.90
CA GLU A 278 -9.63 -0.24 9.63
C GLU A 278 -8.58 -1.33 9.99
N PRO A 279 -8.98 -2.59 10.27
CA PRO A 279 -8.07 -3.63 10.71
C PRO A 279 -6.86 -3.81 9.77
N HIS A 280 -5.66 -3.68 10.33
CA HIS A 280 -4.39 -3.86 9.62
C HIS A 280 -3.24 -4.11 10.61
N LEU A 281 -2.14 -4.69 10.13
CA LEU A 281 -0.88 -4.66 10.86
C LEU A 281 -0.08 -3.43 10.41
N HIS A 282 0.30 -2.57 11.35
CA HIS A 282 1.38 -1.60 11.15
C HIS A 282 2.67 -2.18 11.72
N ILE A 283 3.73 -2.20 10.92
CA ILE A 283 5.06 -2.63 11.37
C ILE A 283 6.15 -1.68 10.87
N HIS A 284 7.10 -1.35 11.73
CA HIS A 284 8.27 -0.58 11.35
C HIS A 284 9.50 -0.95 12.16
N ALA A 285 10.65 -0.45 11.72
CA ALA A 285 11.92 -0.55 12.42
C ALA A 285 12.48 0.83 12.73
N GLN A 286 13.07 0.96 13.91
CA GLN A 286 13.76 2.16 14.35
C GLN A 286 14.97 1.80 15.22
N ARG A 287 15.86 2.76 15.46
CA ARG A 287 16.78 2.69 16.60
C ARG A 287 16.00 2.84 17.91
N PRO A 288 16.52 2.34 19.04
CA PRO A 288 15.95 2.65 20.34
C PRO A 288 15.75 4.16 20.52
N ALA A 289 14.56 4.55 20.98
CA ALA A 289 14.31 5.93 21.32
C ALA A 289 15.23 6.37 22.48
N ALA A 290 15.58 7.65 22.52
CA ALA A 290 16.31 8.21 23.66
C ALA A 290 15.51 8.04 24.95
N GLU A 291 16.20 7.88 26.07
CA GLU A 291 15.55 7.74 27.38
C GLU A 291 14.64 8.94 27.67
N GLY A 292 13.39 8.68 28.08
CA GLY A 292 12.37 9.69 28.33
C GLY A 292 11.72 10.29 27.06
N ALA A 293 12.17 9.93 25.86
CA ALA A 293 11.51 10.32 24.62
C ALA A 293 10.31 9.41 24.31
N PRO A 294 9.37 9.85 23.45
CA PRO A 294 8.28 9.00 22.98
C PRO A 294 8.81 7.69 22.37
N PRO A 295 8.18 6.53 22.64
CA PRO A 295 8.75 5.22 22.32
C PRO A 295 8.95 4.96 20.83
N ILE A 296 8.25 5.69 19.95
CA ILE A 296 8.39 5.59 18.49
C ILE A 296 8.98 6.84 17.83
N SER A 297 9.83 7.55 18.58
CA SER A 297 10.58 8.72 18.10
C SER A 297 12.02 8.41 17.66
N GLY A 298 12.41 7.14 17.66
CA GLY A 298 13.75 6.70 17.30
C GLY A 298 14.15 7.06 15.87
N GLU A 299 15.44 6.95 15.56
CA GLU A 299 15.93 7.11 14.19
C GLU A 299 15.31 6.00 13.30
N PRO A 300 14.58 6.35 12.23
CA PRO A 300 13.87 5.36 11.45
C PRO A 300 14.84 4.51 10.62
N LEU A 301 14.52 3.22 10.50
CA LEU A 301 15.28 2.26 9.70
C LEU A 301 14.43 1.76 8.53
N GLY A 302 15.08 1.39 7.44
CA GLY A 302 14.42 0.64 6.39
C GLY A 302 14.12 -0.78 6.85
N LEU A 303 13.02 -1.37 6.37
CA LEU A 303 12.60 -2.72 6.73
C LEU A 303 12.55 -3.61 5.48
N ARG A 304 13.23 -4.76 5.55
CA ARG A 304 13.01 -5.90 4.65
C ARG A 304 12.34 -7.03 5.41
N ILE A 305 11.51 -7.78 4.71
CA ILE A 305 10.88 -9.00 5.22
C ILE A 305 11.28 -10.14 4.28
N ASP A 306 11.95 -11.16 4.82
CA ASP A 306 12.53 -12.28 4.08
C ASP A 306 13.38 -11.79 2.88
N GLY A 307 14.23 -10.78 3.10
CA GLY A 307 15.10 -10.18 2.08
C GLY A 307 14.39 -9.23 1.11
N ARG A 308 13.07 -9.04 1.21
CA ARG A 308 12.29 -8.22 0.28
C ARG A 308 11.99 -6.85 0.88
N PHE A 309 12.33 -5.80 0.13
CA PHE A 309 11.83 -4.45 0.41
C PHE A 309 10.42 -4.33 -0.17
N LEU A 310 9.42 -4.28 0.71
CA LEU A 310 8.02 -4.32 0.32
C LEU A 310 7.47 -2.93 0.03
N VAL A 311 6.73 -2.80 -1.07
CA VAL A 311 6.03 -1.58 -1.43
C VAL A 311 4.53 -1.77 -1.58
N ARG A 312 3.76 -0.68 -1.56
CA ARG A 312 2.31 -0.71 -1.82
C ARG A 312 1.97 -1.62 -3.02
N GLY A 313 1.00 -2.51 -2.81
CA GLY A 313 0.54 -3.47 -3.80
C GLY A 313 1.33 -4.77 -3.87
N ASP A 314 2.51 -4.86 -3.24
CA ASP A 314 3.20 -6.13 -3.08
C ASP A 314 2.37 -7.06 -2.17
N ARG A 315 2.57 -8.37 -2.35
CA ARG A 315 1.90 -9.41 -1.58
C ARG A 315 2.90 -10.20 -0.75
N LEU A 316 2.44 -10.65 0.40
CA LEU A 316 3.17 -11.50 1.32
C LEU A 316 2.31 -12.72 1.66
N ARG A 317 2.93 -13.89 1.69
CA ARG A 317 2.32 -15.11 2.24
C ARG A 317 2.90 -15.28 3.63
N GLY A 318 2.05 -15.53 4.62
CA GLY A 318 2.52 -15.81 5.97
C GLY A 318 3.25 -17.13 6.06
N ARG A 319 3.90 -17.40 7.20
CA ARG A 319 4.65 -18.64 7.42
C ARG A 319 3.72 -19.85 7.36
N ALA A 320 4.21 -20.94 6.77
CA ALA A 320 3.60 -22.25 7.00
C ALA A 320 3.84 -22.60 8.48
N GLY A 321 2.76 -22.92 9.20
CA GLY A 321 2.85 -23.44 10.57
C GLY A 321 3.41 -24.85 10.61
#